data_AF-A0A078A436-F1
#
_entry.id   AF-A0A078A436-F1
#
_cell.length_a   1.000
_cell.length_b   1.000
_cell.length_c   1.000
_cell.angle_alpha   90.00
_cell.angle_beta   90.00
_cell.angle_gamma   90.00
#
_symmetry.space_group_name_H-M   'P 1'
#
loop_
_entity.id
_entity.type
_entity.pdbx_description
1 polymer ?
#
loop_
_entity_poly.entity_id
_entity_poly.type
_entity_poly.pdbx_seq_one_letter_code
_entity_poly.pdbx_strand_id
1 'polypeptide(L)'
;MIRPRQQMPLNKEVHIVPDSKYDYQILLLKRNSKISFGNFFAFPGGMLEKQDLKEKWEKSFPSFYQQHGAHVQDFVKRMCCLRELYEETNILLSEEQTQNEHANMTNYLKKHKSHFSDFCKDYSQTPKISGLQAFHRIGSPIGLHPANDSQFYLYFEDNNLKNQKIVLNEEEFTEYKWLSPDEALTLYEQQKIPLFPPQVVLISMLLFLSPSYQKLQQIASQLNTNLLNYQTNKMHYMALAEIKDEDELRKLVKKIFDKTDLMSDQQRTDLYVYNNQPYIDKHEELKSLGKEKTYDQLVELTKHVAVGLWYGDHYSTCDNYGFNTDRRIRRRSWTHKQTVIRIEISDQLMDDSITMPKL
;
A
#
# COMPACT_ATOMS: atom_id res chain seq x y z
N MET A 1 -8.94 -2.92 -2.06
CA MET A 1 -9.79 -3.55 -3.09
C MET A 1 -9.47 -2.98 -4.46
N ILE A 2 -9.55 -3.81 -5.50
CA ILE A 2 -9.29 -3.47 -6.90
C ILE A 2 -10.46 -3.98 -7.74
N ARG A 3 -10.98 -3.17 -8.66
CA ARG A 3 -12.04 -3.58 -9.60
C ARG A 3 -11.66 -3.25 -11.05
N PRO A 4 -12.24 -3.94 -12.05
CA PRO A 4 -12.17 -3.48 -13.44
C PRO A 4 -12.71 -2.04 -13.54
N ARG A 5 -12.08 -1.21 -14.37
CA ARG A 5 -12.54 0.14 -14.62
C ARG A 5 -13.93 0.10 -15.21
N GLN A 6 -14.86 0.76 -14.54
CA GLN A 6 -16.21 0.96 -15.05
C GLN A 6 -16.20 2.21 -15.94
N GLN A 7 -16.74 2.11 -17.15
CA GLN A 7 -17.00 3.29 -17.97
C GLN A 7 -18.02 4.17 -17.23
N MET A 8 -17.66 5.40 -16.90
CA MET A 8 -18.66 6.34 -16.38
C MET A 8 -19.62 6.73 -17.50
N PRO A 9 -20.94 6.82 -17.23
CA PRO A 9 -21.85 7.42 -18.19
C PRO A 9 -21.41 8.85 -18.47
N LEU A 10 -21.36 9.26 -19.75
CA LEU A 10 -20.82 10.53 -20.26
C LEU A 10 -21.34 11.82 -19.57
N ASN A 11 -22.37 11.74 -18.71
CA ASN A 11 -23.14 12.88 -18.21
C ASN A 11 -22.96 13.19 -16.71
N LYS A 12 -21.90 12.71 -16.04
CA LYS A 12 -21.60 13.14 -14.66
C LYS A 12 -20.23 13.78 -14.61
N GLU A 13 -20.22 15.09 -14.42
CA GLU A 13 -19.04 15.92 -14.20
C GLU A 13 -18.23 15.40 -13.01
N VAL A 14 -17.23 14.59 -13.30
CA VAL A 14 -16.05 14.44 -12.47
C VAL A 14 -14.87 14.54 -13.42
N HIS A 15 -13.97 15.47 -13.14
CA HIS A 15 -12.68 15.61 -13.82
C HIS A 15 -11.82 14.36 -13.59
N ILE A 16 -12.17 13.26 -14.26
CA ILE A 16 -11.34 12.09 -14.44
C ILE A 16 -10.43 12.38 -15.64
N VAL A 17 -9.16 12.01 -15.54
CA VAL A 17 -8.25 12.03 -16.69
C VAL A 17 -8.86 11.09 -17.74
N PRO A 18 -9.35 11.59 -18.89
CA PRO A 18 -10.18 10.80 -19.80
C PRO A 18 -9.52 9.51 -20.31
N ASP A 19 -8.19 9.44 -20.27
CA ASP A 19 -7.40 8.37 -20.88
C ASP A 19 -6.37 7.77 -19.93
N SER A 20 -6.76 7.42 -18.70
CA SER A 20 -5.85 6.62 -17.89
C SER A 20 -5.58 5.27 -18.59
N LYS A 21 -4.31 4.86 -18.61
CA LYS A 21 -3.90 3.62 -19.28
C LYS A 21 -4.26 2.34 -18.51
N TYR A 22 -4.77 2.47 -17.27
CA TYR A 22 -5.07 1.35 -16.39
C TYR A 22 -6.53 0.91 -16.55
N ASP A 23 -6.77 -0.36 -16.87
CA ASP A 23 -8.14 -0.90 -17.02
C ASP A 23 -8.78 -1.28 -15.65
N TYR A 24 -8.24 -0.76 -14.55
CA TYR A 24 -8.70 -1.02 -13.19
C TYR A 24 -8.67 0.21 -12.28
N GLN A 25 -9.42 0.12 -11.18
CA GLN A 25 -9.51 1.14 -10.15
C GLN A 25 -9.29 0.54 -8.77
N ILE A 26 -8.73 1.32 -7.86
CA ILE A 26 -8.52 1.00 -6.45
C ILE A 26 -9.47 1.82 -5.58
N LEU A 27 -9.94 1.22 -4.49
CA LEU A 27 -10.81 1.87 -3.52
C LEU A 27 -9.98 2.72 -2.54
N LEU A 28 -10.32 4.00 -2.44
CA LEU A 28 -9.77 4.94 -1.45
C LEU A 28 -10.91 5.56 -0.63
N LEU A 29 -10.75 5.62 0.69
CA LEU A 29 -11.69 6.20 1.62
C LEU A 29 -11.13 7.50 2.22
N LYS A 30 -11.93 8.57 2.26
CA LYS A 30 -11.57 9.85 2.86
C LYS A 30 -11.89 9.84 4.35
N ARG A 31 -10.85 9.86 5.18
CA ARG A 31 -10.96 9.90 6.63
C ARG A 31 -11.67 11.17 7.09
N ASN A 32 -12.53 11.05 8.09
CA ASN A 32 -13.20 12.17 8.74
C ASN A 32 -12.15 13.15 9.28
N SER A 33 -12.41 14.45 9.20
CA SER A 33 -11.50 15.47 9.72
C SER A 33 -11.21 15.35 11.23
N LYS A 34 -12.10 14.70 11.99
CA LYS A 34 -12.05 14.60 13.46
C LYS A 34 -11.18 13.47 13.98
N ILE A 35 -10.85 12.49 13.14
CA ILE A 35 -10.02 11.35 13.56
C ILE A 35 -8.54 11.65 13.33
N SER A 36 -7.65 10.89 13.99
CA SER A 36 -6.21 10.94 13.73
C SER A 36 -5.98 10.84 12.22
N PHE A 37 -5.08 11.69 11.71
CA PHE A 37 -4.77 11.70 10.28
C PHE A 37 -5.99 12.01 9.39
N GLY A 38 -6.90 12.87 9.88
CA GLY A 38 -8.15 13.23 9.20
C GLY A 38 -7.95 13.92 7.84
N ASN A 39 -8.98 13.86 6.99
CA ASN A 39 -9.02 14.33 5.60
C ASN A 39 -8.16 13.55 4.58
N PHE A 40 -7.21 12.74 5.02
CA PHE A 40 -6.42 11.90 4.13
C PHE A 40 -7.26 10.77 3.52
N PHE A 41 -6.91 10.44 2.28
CA PHE A 41 -7.38 9.23 1.63
C PHE A 41 -6.50 8.04 2.03
N ALA A 42 -7.15 6.92 2.38
CA ALA A 42 -6.51 5.68 2.78
C ALA A 42 -7.20 4.47 2.12
N PHE A 43 -6.52 3.34 2.09
CA PHE A 43 -7.18 2.06 1.83
C PHE A 43 -8.02 1.68 3.05
N PRO A 44 -9.09 0.88 2.88
CA PRO A 44 -9.81 0.32 4.01
C PRO A 44 -8.89 -0.52 4.90
N GLY A 45 -9.04 -0.42 6.22
CA GLY A 45 -8.26 -1.20 7.18
C GLY A 45 -7.98 -0.46 8.49
N GLY A 46 -7.66 -1.24 9.52
CA GLY A 46 -7.47 -0.74 10.88
C GLY A 46 -6.57 -1.62 11.73
N MET A 47 -6.83 -1.62 13.04
CA MET A 47 -5.97 -2.25 14.04
C MET A 47 -6.45 -3.66 14.36
N LEU A 48 -5.50 -4.56 14.70
CA LEU A 48 -5.86 -5.87 15.22
C LEU A 48 -6.63 -5.74 16.54
N GLU A 49 -7.71 -6.50 16.65
CA GLU A 49 -8.51 -6.60 17.87
C GLU A 49 -8.52 -8.03 18.43
N LYS A 50 -8.96 -8.16 19.69
CA LYS A 50 -9.11 -9.48 20.33
C LYS A 50 -10.04 -10.42 19.56
N GLN A 51 -10.99 -9.86 18.82
CA GLN A 51 -11.93 -10.66 18.01
C GLN A 51 -11.31 -11.25 16.73
N ASP A 52 -10.16 -10.74 16.30
CA ASP A 52 -9.44 -11.26 15.12
C ASP A 52 -8.56 -12.47 15.46
N LEU A 53 -8.33 -12.71 16.76
CA LEU A 53 -7.46 -13.76 17.26
C LEU A 53 -8.01 -15.15 16.92
N LYS A 54 -7.08 -16.08 16.61
CA LYS A 54 -7.38 -17.46 16.20
C LYS A 54 -8.32 -18.16 17.17
N GLU A 55 -8.10 -17.98 18.47
CA GLU A 55 -8.85 -18.61 19.55
C GLU A 55 -10.33 -18.18 19.54
N LYS A 56 -10.62 -16.93 19.17
CA LYS A 56 -12.01 -16.44 19.06
C LYS A 56 -12.72 -17.11 17.89
N TRP A 57 -12.05 -17.28 16.75
CA TRP A 57 -12.60 -17.95 15.57
C TRP A 57 -12.73 -19.46 15.76
N GLU A 58 -11.73 -20.11 16.35
CA GLU A 58 -11.78 -21.53 16.71
C GLU A 58 -12.93 -21.84 17.66
N LYS A 59 -13.15 -21.01 18.69
CA LYS A 59 -14.24 -21.19 19.64
C LYS A 59 -15.61 -20.86 19.03
N SER A 60 -15.70 -19.75 18.32
CA SER A 60 -17.01 -19.23 17.86
C SER A 60 -17.46 -19.97 16.62
N PHE A 61 -16.57 -20.21 15.66
CA PHE A 61 -16.83 -20.82 14.35
C PHE A 61 -15.80 -21.93 14.01
N PRO A 62 -15.80 -23.05 14.76
CA PRO A 62 -14.75 -24.08 14.73
C PRO A 62 -14.54 -24.72 13.36
N SER A 63 -15.63 -25.09 12.67
CA SER A 63 -15.55 -25.73 11.35
C SER A 63 -14.88 -24.83 10.32
N PHE A 64 -15.21 -23.54 10.32
CA PHE A 64 -14.55 -22.55 9.48
C PHE A 64 -13.06 -22.45 9.80
N TYR A 65 -12.71 -22.27 11.07
CA TYR A 65 -11.30 -22.13 11.46
C TYR A 65 -10.48 -23.38 11.10
N GLN A 66 -11.01 -24.58 11.34
CA GLN A 66 -10.35 -25.82 10.99
C GLN A 66 -10.12 -25.96 9.47
N GLN A 67 -11.12 -25.62 8.66
CA GLN A 67 -11.06 -25.79 7.21
C GLN A 67 -10.25 -24.70 6.49
N HIS A 68 -10.37 -23.45 6.95
CA HIS A 68 -9.83 -22.28 6.23
C HIS A 68 -8.73 -21.54 6.97
N GLY A 69 -8.68 -21.64 8.30
CA GLY A 69 -7.82 -20.79 9.14
C GLY A 69 -6.56 -21.47 9.67
N ALA A 70 -6.64 -22.74 10.06
CA ALA A 70 -5.60 -23.45 10.81
C ALA A 70 -4.24 -23.46 10.09
N HIS A 71 -4.24 -23.46 8.75
CA HIS A 71 -3.04 -23.50 7.92
C HIS A 71 -2.59 -22.13 7.41
N VAL A 72 -3.34 -21.06 7.71
CA VAL A 72 -3.05 -19.71 7.24
C VAL A 72 -2.20 -19.00 8.29
N GLN A 73 -0.93 -18.78 7.96
CA GLN A 73 0.03 -18.27 8.92
C GLN A 73 -0.28 -16.83 9.37
N ASP A 74 -0.75 -15.98 8.45
CA ASP A 74 -1.15 -14.59 8.69
C ASP A 74 -2.67 -14.43 8.91
N PHE A 75 -3.36 -15.50 9.33
CA PHE A 75 -4.82 -15.55 9.54
C PHE A 75 -5.37 -14.31 10.26
N VAL A 76 -4.77 -13.94 11.40
CA VAL A 76 -5.24 -12.83 12.24
C VAL A 76 -5.26 -11.50 11.48
N LYS A 77 -4.26 -11.26 10.62
CA LYS A 77 -4.16 -10.04 9.82
C LYS A 77 -5.19 -10.01 8.69
N ARG A 78 -5.44 -11.16 8.07
CA ARG A 78 -6.50 -11.32 7.07
C ARG A 78 -7.88 -11.11 7.67
N MET A 79 -8.14 -11.66 8.86
CA MET A 79 -9.41 -11.48 9.56
C MET A 79 -9.66 -10.02 9.93
N CYS A 80 -8.65 -9.34 10.48
CA CYS A 80 -8.72 -7.90 10.70
C CYS A 80 -9.03 -7.14 9.39
N CYS A 81 -8.31 -7.42 8.30
CA CYS A 81 -8.57 -6.78 7.01
C CYS A 81 -10.02 -6.97 6.51
N LEU A 82 -10.58 -8.17 6.65
CA LEU A 82 -11.96 -8.46 6.26
C LEU A 82 -12.98 -7.77 7.18
N ARG A 83 -12.74 -7.76 8.50
CA ARG A 83 -13.60 -7.09 9.48
C ARG A 83 -13.64 -5.59 9.23
N GLU A 84 -12.47 -4.96 9.16
CA GLU A 84 -12.33 -3.52 8.97
C GLU A 84 -12.97 -3.08 7.64
N LEU A 85 -12.74 -3.84 6.56
CA LEU A 85 -13.43 -3.55 5.29
C LEU A 85 -14.96 -3.54 5.46
N TYR A 86 -15.51 -4.52 6.18
CA TYR A 86 -16.94 -4.59 6.42
C TYR A 86 -17.43 -3.42 7.31
N GLU A 87 -16.74 -3.13 8.40
CA GLU A 87 -17.06 -2.04 9.32
C GLU A 87 -17.04 -0.67 8.64
N GLU A 88 -16.03 -0.42 7.80
CA GLU A 88 -15.82 0.88 7.16
C GLU A 88 -16.69 1.10 5.92
N THR A 89 -17.05 0.02 5.20
CA THR A 89 -17.65 0.12 3.86
C THR A 89 -18.94 -0.67 3.66
N ASN A 90 -19.35 -1.48 4.64
CA ASN A 90 -20.45 -2.44 4.55
C ASN A 90 -20.25 -3.50 3.44
N ILE A 91 -19.01 -3.69 2.96
CA ILE A 91 -18.66 -4.75 2.01
C ILE A 91 -18.25 -6.00 2.78
N LEU A 92 -19.08 -7.05 2.69
CA LEU A 92 -18.80 -8.35 3.30
C LEU A 92 -18.25 -9.31 2.24
N LEU A 93 -16.98 -9.69 2.40
CA LEU A 93 -16.31 -10.65 1.52
C LEU A 93 -16.52 -12.07 2.05
N SER A 94 -17.39 -12.81 1.37
CA SER A 94 -17.79 -14.17 1.74
C SER A 94 -17.54 -15.15 0.59
N GLU A 95 -17.28 -16.42 0.93
CA GLU A 95 -17.15 -17.50 -0.06
C GLU A 95 -18.50 -17.82 -0.73
N GLU A 96 -19.61 -17.54 -0.04
CA GLU A 96 -20.97 -17.73 -0.53
C GLU A 96 -21.29 -16.76 -1.69
N GLN A 97 -21.91 -17.28 -2.75
CA GLN A 97 -22.32 -16.48 -3.92
C GLN A 97 -23.48 -15.52 -3.64
N THR A 98 -24.37 -15.91 -2.72
CA THR A 98 -25.52 -15.11 -2.28
C THR A 98 -25.33 -14.74 -0.82
N GLN A 99 -25.26 -13.43 -0.55
CA GLN A 99 -25.25 -12.94 0.81
C GLN A 99 -26.60 -13.18 1.48
N ASN A 100 -26.56 -13.55 2.75
CA ASN A 100 -27.74 -13.58 3.59
C ASN A 100 -28.27 -12.14 3.74
N GLU A 101 -29.53 -11.89 3.41
CA GLU A 101 -30.15 -10.56 3.51
C GLU A 101 -30.11 -9.97 4.93
N HIS A 102 -30.04 -10.85 5.94
CA HIS A 102 -29.92 -10.47 7.34
C HIS A 102 -28.47 -10.23 7.78
N ALA A 103 -27.46 -10.60 6.97
CA ALA A 103 -26.05 -10.27 7.19
C ALA A 103 -25.75 -8.82 6.80
N ASN A 104 -26.41 -7.88 7.46
CA ASN A 104 -26.30 -6.44 7.20
C ASN A 104 -25.79 -5.67 8.43
N MET A 105 -25.30 -4.45 8.19
CA MET A 105 -24.71 -3.59 9.23
C MET A 105 -25.64 -3.37 10.43
N THR A 106 -26.95 -3.29 10.20
CA THR A 106 -27.92 -3.08 11.30
C THR A 106 -27.89 -4.24 12.28
N ASN A 107 -27.91 -5.48 11.78
CA ASN A 107 -27.84 -6.66 12.63
C ASN A 107 -26.45 -6.85 13.24
N TYR A 108 -25.39 -6.52 12.49
CA TYR A 108 -24.02 -6.53 13.01
C TYR A 108 -23.87 -5.65 14.26
N LEU A 109 -24.35 -4.40 14.20
CA LEU A 109 -24.27 -3.47 15.32
C LEU A 109 -25.25 -3.83 16.45
N LYS A 110 -26.53 -4.07 16.14
CA LYS A 110 -27.58 -4.24 17.18
C LYS A 110 -27.56 -5.61 17.84
N LYS A 111 -27.51 -6.69 17.04
CA LYS A 111 -27.61 -8.06 17.53
C LYS A 111 -26.25 -8.57 18.00
N HIS A 112 -25.21 -8.32 17.21
CA HIS A 112 -23.88 -8.87 17.47
C HIS A 112 -22.93 -7.90 18.18
N LYS A 113 -23.32 -6.63 18.37
CA LYS A 113 -22.51 -5.62 19.08
C LYS A 113 -21.07 -5.58 18.53
N SER A 114 -20.96 -5.58 17.21
CA SER A 114 -19.70 -5.60 16.46
C SER A 114 -18.81 -6.85 16.63
N HIS A 115 -19.35 -7.98 17.15
CA HIS A 115 -18.61 -9.24 17.20
C HIS A 115 -18.66 -9.97 15.86
N PHE A 116 -17.61 -9.80 15.05
CA PHE A 116 -17.57 -10.26 13.65
C PHE A 116 -17.66 -11.79 13.50
N SER A 117 -16.96 -12.55 14.35
CA SER A 117 -17.02 -14.03 14.29
C SER A 117 -18.41 -14.58 14.56
N ASP A 118 -19.13 -13.97 15.51
CA ASP A 118 -20.46 -14.41 15.92
C ASP A 118 -21.50 -14.02 14.85
N PHE A 119 -21.33 -12.84 14.25
CA PHE A 119 -22.13 -12.38 13.11
C PHE A 119 -21.98 -13.30 11.89
N CYS A 120 -20.74 -13.61 11.49
CA CYS A 120 -20.46 -14.48 10.35
C CYS A 120 -21.04 -15.89 10.57
N LYS A 121 -20.89 -16.44 11.77
CA LYS A 121 -21.48 -17.74 12.12
C LYS A 121 -23.00 -17.74 12.04
N ASP A 122 -23.66 -16.79 12.72
CA ASP A 122 -25.12 -16.77 12.83
C ASP A 122 -25.81 -16.64 11.47
N TYR A 123 -25.17 -15.93 10.53
CA TYR A 123 -25.69 -15.77 9.17
C TYR A 123 -25.05 -16.70 8.14
N SER A 124 -24.25 -17.68 8.58
CA SER A 124 -23.58 -18.64 7.71
C SER A 124 -22.82 -17.97 6.57
N GLN A 125 -22.06 -16.92 6.90
CA GLN A 125 -21.18 -16.20 6.00
C GLN A 125 -19.75 -16.63 6.29
N THR A 126 -19.12 -17.37 5.38
CA THR A 126 -17.74 -17.81 5.48
C THR A 126 -16.80 -16.70 4.99
N PRO A 127 -15.97 -16.09 5.86
CA PRO A 127 -15.07 -15.03 5.42
C PRO A 127 -14.09 -15.51 4.35
N LYS A 128 -13.96 -14.74 3.26
CA LYS A 128 -13.14 -15.08 2.09
C LYS A 128 -11.66 -14.76 2.25
N ILE A 129 -11.00 -15.48 3.16
CA ILE A 129 -9.57 -15.33 3.47
C ILE A 129 -8.68 -15.60 2.24
N SER A 130 -9.08 -16.60 1.44
CA SER A 130 -8.37 -17.09 0.25
C SER A 130 -8.28 -16.03 -0.86
N GLY A 131 -9.24 -15.09 -0.90
CA GLY A 131 -9.29 -14.04 -1.91
C GLY A 131 -8.28 -12.90 -1.69
N LEU A 132 -7.71 -12.78 -0.49
CA LEU A 132 -6.71 -11.75 -0.19
C LEU A 132 -5.33 -12.18 -0.73
N GLN A 133 -4.78 -11.44 -1.68
CA GLN A 133 -3.38 -11.63 -2.11
C GLN A 133 -2.48 -10.77 -1.22
N ALA A 134 -1.47 -11.39 -0.61
CA ALA A 134 -0.50 -10.63 0.19
C ALA A 134 0.27 -9.68 -0.74
N PHE A 135 0.42 -8.41 -0.34
CA PHE A 135 1.06 -7.41 -1.19
C PHE A 135 2.32 -6.83 -0.60
N HIS A 136 2.21 -6.09 0.50
CA HIS A 136 3.34 -5.39 1.09
C HIS A 136 3.10 -5.23 2.58
N ARG A 137 4.16 -5.24 3.37
CA ARG A 137 4.12 -4.88 4.79
C ARG A 137 4.95 -3.63 4.98
N ILE A 138 4.42 -2.65 5.71
CA ILE A 138 5.07 -1.36 5.92
C ILE A 138 5.03 -1.05 7.41
N GLY A 139 6.20 -0.80 7.98
CA GLY A 139 6.40 -0.43 9.38
C GLY A 139 6.54 1.09 9.50
N SER A 140 6.13 1.64 10.63
CA SER A 140 6.34 3.05 10.90
C SER A 140 7.82 3.35 11.15
N PRO A 141 8.28 4.56 10.83
CA PRO A 141 9.60 5.04 11.22
C PRO A 141 9.90 4.88 12.70
N ILE A 142 11.16 4.57 13.02
CA ILE A 142 11.65 4.60 14.40
C ILE A 142 11.48 6.01 14.95
N GLY A 143 10.78 6.15 16.09
CA GLY A 143 10.49 7.44 16.72
C GLY A 143 9.16 8.08 16.30
N LEU A 144 8.47 7.54 15.28
CA LEU A 144 7.10 7.94 14.98
C LEU A 144 6.13 7.22 15.93
N HIS A 145 5.33 7.96 16.69
CA HIS A 145 4.33 7.42 17.60
C HIS A 145 2.92 7.91 17.22
N PRO A 146 1.91 7.00 17.14
CA PRO A 146 2.02 5.55 17.32
C PRO A 146 2.75 4.86 16.17
N ALA A 147 3.62 3.90 16.50
CA ALA A 147 4.31 3.09 15.51
C ALA A 147 3.40 1.91 15.09
N ASN A 148 3.04 1.88 13.81
CA ASN A 148 2.22 0.84 13.22
C ASN A 148 3.06 -0.11 12.36
N ASP A 149 2.71 -1.38 12.38
CA ASP A 149 3.24 -2.42 11.50
C ASP A 149 2.06 -2.99 10.69
N SER A 150 1.97 -2.54 9.44
CA SER A 150 0.78 -2.70 8.61
C SER A 150 1.04 -3.69 7.48
N GLN A 151 0.26 -4.76 7.42
CA GLN A 151 0.22 -5.67 6.26
C GLN A 151 -0.89 -5.23 5.31
N PHE A 152 -0.55 -5.08 4.04
CA PHE A 152 -1.46 -4.74 2.95
C PHE A 152 -1.76 -5.97 2.12
N TYR A 153 -3.00 -6.05 1.67
CA TYR A 153 -3.54 -7.10 0.83
C TYR A 153 -4.21 -6.50 -0.40
N LEU A 154 -4.09 -7.17 -1.54
CA LEU A 154 -4.92 -6.92 -2.71
C LEU A 154 -6.12 -7.85 -2.68
N TYR A 155 -7.28 -7.31 -3.00
CA TYR A 155 -8.48 -8.10 -3.28
C TYR A 155 -9.01 -7.67 -4.63
N PHE A 156 -9.18 -8.62 -5.53
CA PHE A 156 -9.66 -8.39 -6.89
C PHE A 156 -11.16 -8.66 -6.95
N GLU A 157 -11.91 -7.67 -7.44
CA GLU A 157 -13.37 -7.72 -7.55
C GLU A 157 -13.83 -8.99 -8.27
N ASP A 158 -14.70 -9.76 -7.64
CA ASP A 158 -15.36 -10.90 -8.24
C ASP A 158 -16.87 -10.63 -8.39
N ASN A 159 -17.60 -11.62 -8.89
CA ASN A 159 -19.04 -11.48 -9.10
C ASN A 159 -19.83 -11.28 -7.78
N ASN A 160 -19.29 -11.64 -6.62
CA ASN A 160 -19.96 -11.46 -5.33
C ASN A 160 -19.96 -9.98 -4.90
N LEU A 161 -18.97 -9.21 -5.35
CA LEU A 161 -18.87 -7.78 -5.05
C LEU A 161 -19.73 -6.89 -5.95
N LYS A 162 -19.98 -7.29 -7.20
CA LYS A 162 -20.76 -6.49 -8.16
C LYS A 162 -22.15 -6.08 -7.65
N ASN A 163 -22.71 -6.85 -6.72
CA ASN A 163 -24.04 -6.63 -6.16
C ASN A 163 -24.03 -5.85 -4.84
N GLN A 164 -22.86 -5.60 -4.26
CA GLN A 164 -22.74 -4.88 -2.98
C GLN A 164 -22.52 -3.39 -3.22
N LYS A 165 -23.19 -2.57 -2.40
CA LYS A 165 -23.02 -1.12 -2.41
C LYS A 165 -22.15 -0.72 -1.22
N ILE A 166 -21.17 0.14 -1.48
CA ILE A 166 -20.41 0.78 -0.42
C ILE A 166 -21.34 1.71 0.36
N VAL A 167 -21.44 1.47 1.66
CA VAL A 167 -22.09 2.35 2.63
C VAL A 167 -21.06 2.63 3.70
N LEU A 168 -20.61 3.87 3.79
CA LEU A 168 -19.52 4.25 4.68
C LEU A 168 -20.00 4.32 6.14
N ASN A 169 -19.11 3.96 7.05
CA ASN A 169 -19.23 4.42 8.43
C ASN A 169 -18.91 5.93 8.49
N GLU A 170 -19.95 6.76 8.57
CA GLU A 170 -19.83 8.23 8.50
C GLU A 170 -19.08 8.85 9.70
N GLU A 171 -18.94 8.12 10.81
CA GLU A 171 -18.12 8.56 11.94
C GLU A 171 -16.63 8.59 11.56
N GLU A 172 -16.20 7.67 10.71
CA GLU A 172 -14.80 7.49 10.33
C GLU A 172 -14.46 7.98 8.93
N PHE A 173 -15.41 7.89 7.99
CA PHE A 173 -15.19 8.20 6.58
C PHE A 173 -16.30 9.06 6.00
N THR A 174 -15.93 10.02 5.17
CA THR A 174 -16.87 11.02 4.62
C THR A 174 -17.11 10.85 3.12
N GLU A 175 -16.23 10.14 2.43
CA GLU A 175 -16.27 9.98 0.98
C GLU A 175 -15.46 8.74 0.60
N TYR A 176 -15.81 8.10 -0.52
CA TYR A 176 -14.94 7.13 -1.17
C TYR A 176 -14.75 7.48 -2.64
N LYS A 177 -13.61 7.04 -3.19
CA LYS A 177 -13.29 7.16 -4.61
C LYS A 177 -12.80 5.84 -5.16
N TRP A 178 -13.18 5.55 -6.39
CA TRP A 178 -12.55 4.55 -7.23
C TRP A 178 -11.70 5.29 -8.25
N LEU A 179 -10.38 5.15 -8.14
CA LEU A 179 -9.41 5.81 -9.02
C LEU A 179 -8.44 4.76 -9.56
N SER A 180 -7.95 4.91 -10.78
CA SER A 180 -6.76 4.17 -11.18
C SER A 180 -5.50 4.68 -10.48
N PRO A 181 -4.39 3.92 -10.49
CA PRO A 181 -3.15 4.36 -9.84
C PRO A 181 -2.63 5.71 -10.33
N ASP A 182 -2.64 5.95 -11.63
CA ASP A 182 -2.22 7.23 -12.23
C ASP A 182 -3.17 8.38 -11.88
N GLU A 183 -4.49 8.17 -11.91
CA GLU A 183 -5.46 9.19 -11.47
C GLU A 183 -5.24 9.60 -10.01
N ALA A 184 -5.04 8.63 -9.12
CA ALA A 184 -4.81 8.88 -7.70
C ALA A 184 -3.53 9.71 -7.47
N LEU A 185 -2.43 9.34 -8.14
CA LEU A 185 -1.17 10.09 -8.04
C LEU A 185 -1.27 11.47 -8.69
N THR A 186 -1.92 11.62 -9.83
CA THR A 186 -2.17 12.93 -10.45
C THR A 186 -2.98 13.85 -9.52
N LEU A 187 -4.02 13.34 -8.86
CA LEU A 187 -4.78 14.14 -7.88
C LEU A 187 -3.95 14.49 -6.64
N TYR A 188 -3.05 13.61 -6.21
CA TYR A 188 -2.10 13.86 -5.13
C TYR A 188 -1.08 14.95 -5.49
N GLU A 189 -0.48 14.88 -6.68
CA GLU A 189 0.42 15.89 -7.22
C GLU A 189 -0.24 17.27 -7.33
N GLN A 190 -1.51 17.29 -7.74
CA GLN A 190 -2.34 18.50 -7.81
C GLN A 190 -2.84 18.98 -6.43
N GLN A 191 -2.47 18.29 -5.34
CA GLN A 191 -2.90 18.58 -3.96
C GLN A 191 -4.43 18.54 -3.78
N LYS A 192 -5.14 17.82 -4.65
CA LYS A 192 -6.60 17.66 -4.61
C LYS A 192 -7.02 16.53 -3.66
N ILE A 193 -6.17 15.51 -3.49
CA ILE A 193 -6.36 14.48 -2.47
C ILE A 193 -5.07 14.35 -1.63
N PRO A 194 -5.13 14.49 -0.31
CA PRO A 194 -3.98 14.19 0.53
C PRO A 194 -3.87 12.66 0.72
N LEU A 195 -2.68 12.12 0.47
CA LEU A 195 -2.33 10.71 0.68
C LEU A 195 -1.20 10.61 1.69
N PHE A 196 -1.26 9.62 2.58
CA PHE A 196 -0.10 9.29 3.40
C PHE A 196 0.97 8.60 2.58
N PRO A 197 2.24 8.69 3.00
CA PRO A 197 3.33 8.10 2.25
C PRO A 197 3.18 6.60 1.94
N PRO A 198 2.68 5.71 2.83
CA PRO A 198 2.45 4.31 2.47
C PRO A 198 1.51 4.17 1.27
N GLN A 199 0.45 4.97 1.18
CA GLN A 199 -0.48 4.97 0.06
C GLN A 199 0.23 5.42 -1.22
N VAL A 200 1.00 6.51 -1.19
CA VAL A 200 1.75 6.97 -2.37
C VAL A 200 2.72 5.90 -2.87
N VAL A 201 3.43 5.23 -1.95
CA VAL A 201 4.36 4.13 -2.27
C VAL A 201 3.64 2.96 -2.92
N LEU A 202 2.58 2.46 -2.28
CA LEU A 202 1.84 1.28 -2.77
C LEU A 202 1.14 1.58 -4.10
N ILE A 203 0.60 2.78 -4.28
CA ILE A 203 -0.02 3.19 -5.55
C ILE A 203 1.04 3.32 -6.65
N SER A 204 2.23 3.84 -6.33
CA SER A 204 3.34 3.89 -7.30
C SER A 204 3.83 2.50 -7.68
N MET A 205 3.84 1.54 -6.76
CA MET A 205 4.14 0.15 -7.09
C MET A 205 3.11 -0.42 -8.08
N LEU A 206 1.81 -0.17 -7.87
CA LEU A 206 0.78 -0.56 -8.85
C LEU A 206 0.98 0.11 -10.22
N LEU A 207 1.46 1.36 -10.25
CA LEU A 207 1.81 2.06 -11.48
C LEU A 207 2.89 1.30 -12.27
N PHE A 208 3.87 0.70 -11.60
CA PHE A 208 4.97 -0.02 -12.25
C PHE A 208 4.64 -1.47 -12.61
N LEU A 209 3.73 -2.15 -11.89
CA LEU A 209 3.45 -3.57 -12.09
C LEU A 209 2.73 -3.88 -13.41
N SER A 210 1.53 -3.34 -13.60
CA SER A 210 0.79 -3.55 -14.85
C SER A 210 -0.36 -2.56 -14.99
N PRO A 211 -0.63 -2.08 -16.22
CA PRO A 211 -1.87 -1.38 -16.54
C PRO A 211 -3.08 -2.32 -16.68
N SER A 212 -2.88 -3.62 -16.85
CA SER A 212 -3.97 -4.58 -17.03
C SER A 212 -4.38 -5.26 -15.73
N TYR A 213 -5.68 -5.30 -15.46
CA TYR A 213 -6.32 -5.92 -14.31
C TYR A 213 -6.00 -7.40 -14.25
N GLN A 214 -6.13 -8.08 -15.39
CA GLN A 214 -5.87 -9.52 -15.49
C GLN A 214 -4.40 -9.84 -15.26
N LYS A 215 -3.48 -9.08 -15.87
CA LYS A 215 -2.03 -9.27 -15.68
C LYS A 215 -1.62 -8.91 -14.24
N LEU A 216 -2.17 -7.85 -13.66
CA LEU A 216 -1.94 -7.51 -12.26
C LEU A 216 -2.45 -8.61 -11.32
N GLN A 217 -3.62 -9.18 -11.57
CA GLN A 217 -4.16 -10.30 -10.80
C GLN A 217 -3.25 -11.53 -10.89
N GLN A 218 -2.74 -11.83 -12.08
CA GLN A 218 -1.77 -12.91 -12.29
C GLN A 218 -0.48 -12.67 -11.49
N ILE A 219 0.12 -11.48 -11.61
CA ILE A 219 1.32 -11.11 -10.85
C ILE A 219 1.04 -11.24 -9.34
N ALA A 220 -0.05 -10.66 -8.86
CA ALA A 220 -0.41 -10.67 -7.44
C ALA A 220 -0.57 -12.09 -6.86
N SER A 221 -1.10 -13.04 -7.65
CA SER A 221 -1.23 -14.44 -7.21
C SER A 221 0.11 -15.16 -7.03
N GLN A 222 1.18 -14.62 -7.62
CA GLN A 222 2.55 -15.15 -7.54
C GLN A 222 3.40 -14.40 -6.51
N LEU A 223 2.93 -13.25 -6.02
CA LEU A 223 3.58 -12.52 -4.94
C LEU A 223 3.39 -13.27 -3.61
N ASN A 224 4.46 -13.89 -3.09
CA ASN A 224 4.47 -14.43 -1.73
C ASN A 224 5.14 -13.45 -0.76
N THR A 225 4.37 -12.49 -0.29
CA THR A 225 4.87 -11.40 0.57
C THR A 225 4.52 -11.64 2.04
N ASN A 226 4.04 -12.85 2.37
CA ASN A 226 3.70 -13.27 3.73
C ASN A 226 4.97 -13.45 4.54
N LEU A 227 5.56 -12.34 4.99
CA LEU A 227 6.75 -12.37 5.85
C LEU A 227 6.33 -12.67 7.28
N LEU A 228 6.60 -13.90 7.74
CA LEU A 228 6.28 -14.36 9.10
C LEU A 228 7.23 -13.85 10.18
N ASN A 229 8.49 -13.63 9.83
CA ASN A 229 9.53 -13.31 10.81
C ASN A 229 10.16 -11.95 10.49
N TYR A 230 10.15 -11.07 11.48
CA TYR A 230 10.88 -9.80 11.44
C TYR A 230 12.02 -9.86 12.44
N GLN A 231 13.24 -9.63 11.97
CA GLN A 231 14.25 -8.98 12.80
C GLN A 231 14.15 -7.48 12.50
N THR A 232 13.80 -6.69 13.51
CA THR A 232 13.74 -5.23 13.42
C THR A 232 15.14 -4.69 13.13
N ASN A 233 15.46 -4.41 11.87
CA ASN A 233 16.72 -3.76 11.53
C ASN A 233 16.58 -2.24 11.67
N LYS A 234 17.47 -1.70 12.52
CA LYS A 234 17.58 -0.31 12.99
C LYS A 234 17.99 0.70 11.90
N MET A 235 17.98 0.31 10.64
CA MET A 235 18.67 1.00 9.56
C MET A 235 17.71 1.11 8.38
N HIS A 236 17.62 2.30 7.75
CA HIS A 236 17.54 2.50 6.28
C HIS A 236 16.84 3.81 5.88
N TYR A 237 16.15 4.49 6.79
CA TYR A 237 15.81 5.90 6.57
C TYR A 237 16.97 6.74 7.11
N MET A 238 17.88 7.09 6.23
CA MET A 238 18.96 8.01 6.58
C MET A 238 18.39 9.41 6.38
N ALA A 239 18.08 10.09 7.48
CA ALA A 239 17.84 11.51 7.46
C ALA A 239 19.19 12.21 7.22
N LEU A 240 19.70 12.12 5.99
CA LEU A 240 20.97 12.76 5.59
C LEU A 240 20.95 14.26 5.89
N ALA A 241 19.76 14.86 5.84
CA ALA A 241 19.49 16.24 6.27
C ALA A 241 19.81 16.53 7.75
N GLU A 242 19.87 15.52 8.62
CA GLU A 242 20.20 15.69 10.05
C GLU A 242 21.70 15.67 10.32
N ILE A 243 22.52 15.30 9.32
CA ILE A 243 23.98 15.20 9.44
C ILE A 243 24.58 16.59 9.29
N LYS A 244 25.07 17.15 10.41
CA LYS A 244 25.63 18.51 10.46
C LYS A 244 27.07 18.60 9.97
N ASP A 245 27.84 17.52 10.07
CA ASP A 245 29.22 17.46 9.58
C ASP A 245 29.21 17.23 8.06
N GLU A 246 29.69 18.21 7.31
CA GLU A 246 29.66 18.14 5.85
C GLU A 246 30.62 17.09 5.27
N ASP A 247 31.76 16.84 5.91
CA ASP A 247 32.71 15.81 5.47
C ASP A 247 32.14 14.41 5.71
N GLU A 248 31.45 14.23 6.84
CA GLU A 248 30.69 13.02 7.13
C GLU A 248 29.57 12.80 6.10
N LEU A 249 28.77 13.85 5.82
CA LEU A 249 27.71 13.79 4.83
C LEU A 249 28.25 13.42 3.44
N ARG A 250 29.35 14.05 2.99
CA ARG A 250 30.03 13.74 1.72
C ARG A 250 30.46 12.28 1.63
N LYS A 251 31.03 11.74 2.72
CA LYS A 251 31.43 10.32 2.80
C LYS A 251 30.21 9.40 2.72
N LEU A 252 29.12 9.73 3.40
CA LEU A 252 27.89 8.93 3.39
C LEU A 252 27.17 8.98 2.04
N VAL A 253 27.09 10.14 1.39
CA VAL A 253 26.52 10.26 0.05
C VAL A 253 27.28 9.39 -0.94
N LYS A 254 28.62 9.42 -0.95
CA LYS A 254 29.43 8.52 -1.79
C LYS A 254 29.32 7.04 -1.42
N LYS A 255 28.84 6.73 -0.21
CA LYS A 255 28.59 5.36 0.25
C LYS A 255 27.20 4.87 -0.18
N ILE A 256 26.21 5.75 -0.25
CA ILE A 256 24.82 5.39 -0.55
C ILE A 256 24.55 5.44 -2.05
N PHE A 257 25.11 6.43 -2.72
CA PHE A 257 24.90 6.70 -4.14
C PHE A 257 26.13 6.29 -4.94
N ASP A 258 25.91 5.80 -6.16
CA ASP A 258 26.95 5.43 -7.11
C ASP A 258 26.93 6.35 -8.36
N LYS A 259 27.74 6.01 -9.37
CA LYS A 259 27.84 6.82 -10.61
C LYS A 259 26.54 6.88 -11.41
N THR A 260 25.66 5.88 -11.30
CA THR A 260 24.36 5.89 -11.99
C THR A 260 23.44 6.94 -11.40
N ASP A 261 23.52 7.22 -10.09
CA ASP A 261 22.73 8.27 -9.43
C ASP A 261 23.08 9.69 -9.89
N LEU A 262 24.24 9.85 -10.53
CA LEU A 262 24.69 11.10 -11.13
C LEU A 262 24.06 11.33 -12.51
N MET A 263 23.52 10.28 -13.13
CA MET A 263 22.88 10.36 -14.44
C MET A 263 21.45 10.91 -14.33
N SER A 264 20.99 11.55 -15.40
CA SER A 264 19.60 11.97 -15.54
C SER A 264 18.64 10.78 -15.63
N ASP A 265 17.35 11.01 -15.39
CA ASP A 265 16.31 9.99 -15.56
C ASP A 265 16.27 9.47 -17.00
N GLN A 266 16.52 10.32 -18.00
CA GLN A 266 16.56 9.91 -19.40
C GLN A 266 17.72 8.95 -19.71
N GLN A 267 18.80 9.00 -18.94
CA GLN A 267 19.96 8.13 -19.09
C GLN A 267 19.80 6.80 -18.35
N ARG A 268 18.91 6.72 -17.34
CA ARG A 268 18.70 5.54 -16.50
C ARG A 268 17.54 4.70 -17.04
N THR A 269 17.86 3.76 -17.93
CA THR A 269 16.86 2.93 -18.62
C THR A 269 16.44 1.68 -17.84
N ASP A 270 17.16 1.36 -16.77
CA ASP A 270 16.96 0.22 -15.87
C ASP A 270 16.14 0.57 -14.62
N LEU A 271 15.47 1.72 -14.61
CA LEU A 271 14.70 2.22 -13.47
C LEU A 271 13.29 2.63 -13.87
N TYR A 272 12.32 2.12 -13.12
CA TYR A 272 11.01 2.73 -13.01
C TYR A 272 11.07 3.91 -12.05
N VAL A 273 10.56 5.06 -12.49
CA VAL A 273 10.61 6.31 -11.75
C VAL A 273 9.22 6.96 -11.71
N TYR A 274 8.83 7.37 -10.51
CA TYR A 274 7.74 8.31 -10.27
C TYR A 274 8.32 9.60 -9.69
N ASN A 275 7.90 10.75 -10.22
CA ASN A 275 8.26 12.08 -9.73
C ASN A 275 6.99 12.89 -9.50
N ASN A 276 6.84 13.48 -8.31
CA ASN A 276 5.82 14.49 -8.05
C ASN A 276 6.26 15.83 -8.66
N GLN A 277 6.24 15.91 -9.99
CA GLN A 277 6.80 17.02 -10.75
C GLN A 277 6.20 18.38 -10.35
N PRO A 278 4.87 18.52 -10.16
CA PRO A 278 4.28 19.80 -9.73
C PRO A 278 4.76 20.27 -8.36
N TYR A 279 5.12 19.36 -7.45
CA TYR A 279 5.74 19.72 -6.18
C TYR A 279 7.20 20.12 -6.37
N ILE A 280 7.96 19.34 -7.14
CA ILE A 280 9.38 19.59 -7.43
C ILE A 280 9.57 20.97 -8.10
N ASP A 281 8.73 21.31 -9.07
CA ASP A 281 8.83 22.58 -9.81
C ASP A 281 8.65 23.82 -8.93
N LYS A 282 7.94 23.68 -7.80
CA LYS A 282 7.70 24.75 -6.83
C LYS A 282 8.84 24.94 -5.81
N HIS A 283 9.84 24.06 -5.79
CA HIS A 283 10.92 24.06 -4.80
C HIS A 283 12.28 24.10 -5.50
N GLU A 284 13.00 25.22 -5.39
CA GLU A 284 14.29 25.44 -6.06
C GLU A 284 15.32 24.37 -5.69
N GLU A 285 15.39 24.02 -4.41
CA GLU A 285 16.31 23.03 -3.87
C GLU A 285 16.13 21.62 -4.45
N LEU A 286 14.97 21.34 -5.06
CA LEU A 286 14.64 20.04 -5.65
C LEU A 286 14.85 20.00 -7.18
N LYS A 287 15.15 21.13 -7.84
CA LYS A 287 15.20 21.19 -9.31
C LYS A 287 16.30 20.35 -9.97
N SER A 288 17.28 19.88 -9.20
CA SER A 288 18.31 18.94 -9.65
C SER A 288 17.86 17.48 -9.61
N LEU A 289 16.70 17.18 -9.04
CA LEU A 289 16.13 15.82 -9.01
C LEU A 289 15.84 15.34 -10.44
N GLY A 290 16.18 14.08 -10.73
CA GLY A 290 16.04 13.49 -12.06
C GLY A 290 16.96 14.06 -13.16
N LYS A 291 17.80 15.06 -12.87
CA LYS A 291 18.79 15.61 -13.80
C LYS A 291 20.18 15.06 -13.54
N GLU A 292 21.04 15.15 -14.55
CA GLU A 292 22.47 14.89 -14.40
C GLU A 292 23.07 15.83 -13.35
N LYS A 293 23.93 15.29 -12.48
CA LYS A 293 24.47 16.03 -11.35
C LYS A 293 25.84 15.53 -10.90
N THR A 294 26.59 16.36 -10.19
CA THR A 294 27.84 15.96 -9.52
C THR A 294 27.54 15.40 -8.12
N TYR A 295 28.53 14.75 -7.50
CA TYR A 295 28.42 14.36 -6.09
C TYR A 295 28.19 15.56 -5.17
N ASP A 296 28.75 16.72 -5.46
CA ASP A 296 28.56 17.93 -4.64
C ASP A 296 27.11 18.43 -4.73
N GLN A 297 26.53 18.42 -5.93
CA GLN A 297 25.12 18.75 -6.13
C GLN A 297 24.19 17.73 -5.47
N LEU A 298 24.57 16.45 -5.45
CA LEU A 298 23.83 15.41 -4.73
C LEU A 298 23.92 15.59 -3.21
N VAL A 299 25.09 15.95 -2.68
CA VAL A 299 25.27 16.31 -1.27
C VAL A 299 24.35 17.47 -0.91
N GLU A 300 24.34 18.53 -1.71
CA GLU A 300 23.47 19.68 -1.48
C GLU A 300 21.99 19.28 -1.47
N LEU A 301 21.55 18.48 -2.45
CA LEU A 301 20.18 17.96 -2.49
C LEU A 301 19.82 17.19 -1.21
N THR A 302 20.70 16.30 -0.74
CA THR A 302 20.47 15.47 0.46
C THR A 302 20.39 16.24 1.78
N LYS A 303 20.76 17.52 1.80
CA LYS A 303 20.51 18.41 2.96
C LYS A 303 19.02 18.73 3.13
N HIS A 304 18.24 18.59 2.06
CA HIS A 304 16.81 18.92 2.06
C HIS A 304 15.93 17.66 2.00
N VAL A 305 16.43 16.58 1.42
CA VAL A 305 15.64 15.37 1.17
C VAL A 305 16.09 14.21 2.05
N ALA A 306 15.11 13.47 2.56
CA ALA A 306 15.34 12.15 3.12
C ALA A 306 15.27 11.11 2.00
N VAL A 307 16.24 10.21 1.97
CA VAL A 307 16.33 9.13 0.97
C VAL A 307 16.46 7.80 1.68
N GLY A 308 15.64 6.84 1.30
CA GLY A 308 15.71 5.50 1.86
C GLY A 308 14.62 4.57 1.35
N LEU A 309 14.75 3.30 1.75
CA LEU A 309 13.62 2.39 1.80
C LEU A 309 12.63 2.90 2.85
N TRP A 310 11.33 2.80 2.58
CA TRP A 310 10.36 2.97 3.66
C TRP A 310 10.58 1.85 4.69
N TYR A 311 10.52 2.19 5.98
CA TYR A 311 10.58 1.19 7.05
C TYR A 311 9.50 0.12 6.80
N GLY A 312 9.83 -1.15 6.97
CA GLY A 312 8.91 -2.24 6.63
C GLY A 312 9.13 -2.88 5.26
N ASP A 313 9.85 -2.21 4.36
CA ASP A 313 10.25 -2.76 3.07
C ASP A 313 11.38 -3.80 3.24
N HIS A 314 11.03 -4.95 3.83
CA HIS A 314 11.94 -6.01 4.27
C HIS A 314 11.91 -7.26 3.39
N TYR A 315 11.69 -7.09 2.08
CA TYR A 315 12.30 -7.99 1.09
C TYR A 315 13.85 -7.93 1.14
N SER A 316 14.42 -7.60 2.29
CA SER A 316 15.83 -7.28 2.46
C SER A 316 16.56 -8.27 3.37
N THR A 317 15.83 -9.08 4.14
CA THR A 317 16.43 -9.93 5.18
C THR A 317 15.84 -11.33 5.31
N CYS A 318 14.76 -11.65 4.58
CA CYS A 318 14.08 -12.95 4.66
C CYS A 318 14.14 -13.75 3.35
N ASP A 319 14.59 -13.10 2.30
CA ASP A 319 15.07 -13.65 1.07
C ASP A 319 16.55 -14.04 1.31
N ASN A 320 16.88 -15.33 1.19
CA ASN A 320 18.26 -15.83 1.11
C ASN A 320 19.03 -15.29 -0.13
N TYR A 321 18.64 -14.11 -0.62
CA TYR A 321 19.11 -13.51 -1.85
C TYR A 321 20.04 -12.34 -1.56
N GLY A 322 21.23 -12.37 -2.15
CA GLY A 322 22.27 -11.36 -2.01
C GLY A 322 21.98 -10.00 -2.69
N PHE A 323 20.73 -9.70 -3.04
CA PHE A 323 20.36 -8.48 -3.78
C PHE A 323 20.62 -7.18 -3.00
N ASN A 324 20.69 -7.25 -1.67
CA ASN A 324 20.89 -6.06 -0.81
C ASN A 324 22.35 -5.62 -0.63
N THR A 325 23.28 -6.26 -1.33
CA THR A 325 24.68 -5.80 -1.36
C THR A 325 25.00 -5.00 -2.61
N ASP A 326 24.14 -5.08 -3.63
CA ASP A 326 24.37 -4.38 -4.88
C ASP A 326 23.73 -2.99 -4.84
N ARG A 327 24.58 -1.98 -4.62
CA ARG A 327 24.15 -0.58 -4.68
C ARG A 327 23.52 -0.22 -6.02
N ARG A 328 23.67 -1.03 -7.08
CA ARG A 328 23.05 -0.85 -8.42
C ARG A 328 21.56 -1.16 -8.44
N ILE A 329 21.04 -1.99 -7.52
CA ILE A 329 19.62 -2.32 -7.44
C ILE A 329 18.90 -1.30 -6.56
N ARG A 330 17.95 -0.55 -7.13
CA ARG A 330 17.24 0.53 -6.47
C ARG A 330 15.85 0.10 -6.04
N ARG A 331 15.53 0.42 -4.80
CA ARG A 331 14.17 0.50 -4.28
C ARG A 331 14.18 1.64 -3.27
N ARG A 332 13.80 2.84 -3.68
CA ARG A 332 13.98 4.05 -2.86
C ARG A 332 12.79 4.96 -2.97
N SER A 333 12.46 5.57 -1.85
CA SER A 333 11.61 6.74 -1.76
C SER A 333 12.45 7.95 -1.40
N TRP A 334 12.05 9.09 -1.93
CA TRP A 334 12.60 10.39 -1.60
C TRP A 334 11.47 11.23 -1.02
N THR A 335 11.72 11.79 0.15
CA THR A 335 10.75 12.60 0.87
C THR A 335 11.34 13.98 1.10
N HIS A 336 10.60 15.03 0.74
CA HIS A 336 10.88 16.39 1.16
C HIS A 336 9.85 16.79 2.20
N LYS A 337 10.31 17.13 3.42
CA LYS A 337 9.44 17.35 4.58
C LYS A 337 8.55 16.11 4.81
N GLN A 338 7.24 16.20 4.60
CA GLN A 338 6.28 15.10 4.73
C GLN A 338 5.72 14.63 3.38
N THR A 339 6.24 15.15 2.26
CA THR A 339 5.75 14.84 0.92
C THR A 339 6.67 13.84 0.23
N VAL A 340 6.10 12.75 -0.28
CA VAL A 340 6.82 11.83 -1.16
C VAL A 340 6.99 12.53 -2.51
N ILE A 341 8.23 12.82 -2.87
CA ILE A 341 8.56 13.58 -4.08
C ILE A 341 9.02 12.68 -5.22
N ARG A 342 9.57 11.50 -4.90
CA ARG A 342 10.07 10.57 -5.91
C ARG A 342 10.12 9.15 -5.38
N ILE A 343 9.84 8.19 -6.26
CA ILE A 343 9.99 6.76 -6.02
C ILE A 343 10.78 6.15 -7.18
N GLU A 344 11.72 5.28 -6.85
CA GLU A 344 12.59 4.59 -7.80
C GLU A 344 12.58 3.09 -7.53
N ILE A 345 12.34 2.28 -8.56
CA ILE A 345 12.42 0.82 -8.50
C ILE A 345 13.19 0.31 -9.71
N SER A 346 14.23 -0.49 -9.49
CA SER A 346 14.98 -1.15 -10.56
C SER A 346 14.11 -2.13 -11.32
N ASP A 347 14.31 -2.18 -12.63
CA ASP A 347 13.66 -3.11 -13.53
C ASP A 347 13.82 -4.58 -13.11
N GLN A 348 15.00 -4.94 -12.60
CA GLN A 348 15.35 -6.25 -12.07
C GLN A 348 14.45 -6.68 -10.92
N LEU A 349 13.90 -5.75 -10.13
CA LEU A 349 12.95 -6.06 -9.06
C LEU A 349 11.52 -6.28 -9.56
N MET A 350 11.26 -5.91 -10.81
CA MET A 350 9.95 -5.99 -11.46
C MET A 350 9.87 -7.12 -12.49
N ASP A 351 11.00 -7.74 -12.84
CA ASP A 351 11.04 -8.85 -13.80
C ASP A 351 10.43 -10.13 -13.18
N ASP A 352 9.39 -10.65 -13.84
CA ASP A 352 8.63 -11.87 -13.49
C ASP A 352 9.53 -13.13 -13.37
N SER A 353 10.80 -13.05 -13.80
CA SER A 353 11.79 -14.12 -13.70
C SER A 353 12.39 -14.32 -12.30
N ILE A 354 12.19 -13.36 -11.37
CA ILE A 354 12.38 -13.62 -9.94
C ILE A 354 11.13 -14.32 -9.42
N THR A 355 10.88 -15.51 -9.96
CA THR A 355 10.18 -16.56 -9.24
C THR A 355 10.79 -16.62 -7.84
N MET A 356 10.00 -16.24 -6.84
CA MET A 356 10.21 -16.69 -5.48
C MET A 356 10.52 -18.20 -5.56
N PRO A 357 11.59 -18.69 -4.93
CA PRO A 357 11.81 -20.12 -4.88
C PRO A 357 10.53 -20.71 -4.27
N LYS A 358 9.93 -21.68 -4.96
CA LYS A 358 8.85 -22.46 -4.38
C LYS A 358 9.40 -23.03 -3.06
N LEU A 359 8.90 -22.54 -1.93
CA LEU A 359 9.18 -23.11 -0.62
C LEU A 359 8.63 -24.53 -0.55
#